data_AF-A0A7I0KE36-F1
#
_entry.id   AF-A0A7I0KE36-F1
#
_cell.length_a   1.000
_cell.length_b   1.000
_cell.length_c   1.000
_cell.angle_alpha   90.00
_cell.angle_beta   90.00
_cell.angle_gamma   90.00
#
_symmetry.space_group_name_H-M   'P 1'
#
loop_
_entity.id
_entity.type
_entity.pdbx_description
1 polymer ?
#
loop_
_entity_poly.entity_id
_entity_poly.type
_entity_poly.pdbx_seq_one_letter_code
_entity_poly.pdbx_strand_id
1 'polypeptide(L)'
;MTDSMLPILRQLHDADGDRARADVLLRMPDSILLKFHGVILDACRRAGFAAGEQFVDLRASLMLAVRDADGMPPPGLADAADAFRRGLAEFAAGVAHG
;
A
#
# COMPACT_ATOMS: atom_id res chain seq x y z
N MET A 1 19.64 15.43 -16.73
CA MET A 1 19.38 13.99 -16.49
C MET A 1 17.91 13.89 -16.11
N THR A 2 17.07 13.37 -16.98
CA THR A 2 15.63 13.25 -16.69
C THR A 2 15.48 12.24 -15.57
N ASP A 3 14.91 12.67 -14.45
CA ASP A 3 14.59 11.76 -13.36
C ASP A 3 13.58 10.72 -13.89
N SER A 4 14.04 9.47 -13.98
CA SER A 4 13.31 8.35 -14.58
C SER A 4 12.31 7.71 -13.60
N MET A 5 12.29 8.17 -12.35
CA MET A 5 11.40 7.62 -11.34
C MET A 5 9.96 8.06 -11.58
N LEU A 6 9.02 7.12 -11.42
CA LEU A 6 7.60 7.42 -11.53
C LEU A 6 7.17 8.43 -10.44
N PRO A 7 6.30 9.41 -10.77
CA PRO A 7 5.90 10.46 -9.83
C PRO A 7 5.37 9.93 -8.48
N ILE A 8 4.57 8.87 -8.49
CA ILE A 8 4.00 8.30 -7.26
C ILE A 8 5.04 7.60 -6.38
N LEU A 9 6.10 7.03 -6.98
CA LEU A 9 7.23 6.45 -6.23
C LEU A 9 8.08 7.56 -5.62
N ARG A 10 8.30 8.66 -6.35
CA ARG A 10 8.98 9.84 -5.83
C ARG A 10 8.23 10.43 -4.63
N GLN A 11 6.91 10.57 -4.73
CA GLN A 11 6.07 11.01 -3.60
C GLN A 11 6.23 10.11 -2.37
N LEU A 12 6.39 8.79 -2.53
CA LEU A 12 6.60 7.88 -1.41
C LEU A 12 7.96 8.10 -0.74
N HIS A 13 9.01 8.32 -1.54
CA HIS A 13 10.36 8.60 -1.03
C HIS A 13 10.43 9.95 -0.31
N ASP A 14 9.77 10.96 -0.87
CA ASP A 14 9.81 12.35 -0.37
C ASP A 14 8.76 12.62 0.73
N ALA A 15 7.91 11.63 1.05
CA ALA A 15 6.84 11.79 2.03
C ALA A 15 7.39 12.15 3.41
N ASP A 16 6.83 13.22 3.99
CA ASP A 16 7.16 13.70 5.33
C ASP A 16 6.34 12.96 6.39
N GLY A 17 6.96 11.92 6.95
CA GLY A 17 6.37 11.08 7.98
C GLY A 17 5.39 10.02 7.46
N ASP A 18 4.96 9.17 8.39
CA ASP A 18 4.23 7.94 8.04
C ASP A 18 2.80 8.20 7.56
N ARG A 19 2.17 9.28 8.00
CA ARG A 19 0.84 9.67 7.51
C ARG A 19 0.87 10.05 6.03
N ALA A 20 1.89 10.81 5.61
CA ALA A 20 2.09 11.16 4.21
C ALA A 20 2.40 9.91 3.37
N ARG A 21 3.20 8.96 3.91
CA ARG A 21 3.45 7.67 3.25
C ARG A 21 2.19 6.84 3.09
N ALA A 22 1.37 6.76 4.13
CA ALA A 22 0.09 6.05 4.10
C ALA A 22 -0.84 6.61 3.03
N ASP A 23 -0.97 7.94 2.94
CA ASP A 23 -1.75 8.61 1.89
C ASP A 23 -1.23 8.26 0.48
N VAL A 24 0.09 8.31 0.27
CA VAL A 24 0.69 7.93 -1.03
C VAL A 24 0.40 6.47 -1.39
N LEU A 25 0.55 5.55 -0.43
CA LEU A 25 0.28 4.12 -0.64
C LEU A 25 -1.20 3.88 -1.00
N LEU A 26 -2.13 4.55 -0.32
CA LEU A 26 -3.57 4.43 -0.60
C LEU A 26 -3.97 4.94 -1.99
N ARG A 27 -3.24 5.92 -2.53
CA ARG A 27 -3.45 6.45 -3.88
C ARG A 27 -2.70 5.67 -4.98
N MET A 28 -1.89 4.68 -4.60
CA MET A 28 -1.02 3.98 -5.55
C MET A 28 -1.82 3.02 -6.44
N PRO A 29 -1.68 3.07 -7.78
CA PRO A 29 -2.33 2.11 -8.65
C PRO A 29 -1.80 0.70 -8.42
N ASP A 30 -2.70 -0.28 -8.45
CA ASP A 30 -2.39 -1.70 -8.26
C ASP A 30 -1.31 -2.24 -9.20
N SER A 31 -1.32 -1.80 -10.45
CA SER A 31 -0.29 -2.18 -11.43
C SER A 31 1.10 -1.66 -11.06
N ILE A 32 1.18 -0.49 -10.44
CA ILE A 32 2.44 0.07 -9.92
C ILE A 32 2.86 -0.69 -8.66
N LEU A 33 1.92 -0.93 -7.75
CA LEU A 33 2.17 -1.67 -6.51
C LEU A 33 2.72 -3.06 -6.82
N LEU A 34 2.13 -3.78 -7.77
CA LEU A 34 2.58 -5.11 -8.17
C LEU A 34 3.93 -5.07 -8.90
N LYS A 35 4.11 -4.15 -9.86
CA LYS A 35 5.34 -4.07 -10.67
C LYS A 35 6.56 -3.63 -9.86
N PHE A 36 6.37 -2.72 -8.90
CA PHE A 36 7.44 -2.10 -8.12
C PHE A 36 7.40 -2.51 -6.65
N HIS A 37 6.78 -3.66 -6.34
CA HIS A 37 6.58 -4.17 -4.98
C HIS A 37 7.84 -4.07 -4.10
N GLY A 38 8.97 -4.58 -4.57
CA GLY A 38 10.24 -4.51 -3.82
C GLY A 38 10.75 -3.09 -3.57
N VAL A 39 10.58 -2.18 -4.52
CA VAL A 39 10.98 -0.76 -4.37
C VAL A 39 10.14 -0.07 -3.30
N ILE A 40 8.84 -0.36 -3.29
CA ILE A 40 7.88 0.21 -2.34
C ILE A 40 8.14 -0.33 -0.93
N LEU A 41 8.40 -1.64 -0.79
CA LEU A 41 8.77 -2.25 0.49
C LEU A 41 10.06 -1.65 1.03
N ASP A 42 11.10 -1.52 0.20
CA ASP A 42 12.36 -0.91 0.61
C ASP A 42 12.19 0.55 1.05
N ALA A 43 11.30 1.30 0.41
CA ALA A 43 10.97 2.67 0.83
C ALA A 43 10.31 2.68 2.22
N CYS A 44 9.35 1.80 2.47
CA CYS A 44 8.69 1.68 3.78
C CYS A 44 9.69 1.24 4.87
N ARG A 45 10.52 0.24 4.57
CA ARG A 45 11.52 -0.29 5.52
C ARG A 45 12.56 0.76 5.90
N ARG A 46 13.09 1.52 4.93
CA ARG A 46 14.06 2.61 5.19
C ARG A 46 13.46 3.70 6.08
N ALA A 47 12.15 3.93 5.98
CA ALA A 47 11.43 4.87 6.82
C ALA A 47 11.01 4.31 8.18
N GLY A 48 11.17 2.99 8.41
CA GLY A 48 10.64 2.32 9.60
C GLY A 48 9.11 2.18 9.63
N PHE A 49 8.45 2.36 8.48
CA PHE A 49 6.98 2.37 8.39
C PHE A 49 6.40 0.96 8.20
N ALA A 50 6.36 0.18 9.28
CA ALA A 50 5.94 -1.22 9.26
C ALA A 50 4.49 -1.44 8.76
N ALA A 51 3.57 -0.52 9.06
CA ALA A 51 2.19 -0.62 8.57
C ALA A 51 2.11 -0.46 7.03
N GLY A 52 3.02 0.31 6.43
CA GLY A 52 3.15 0.41 4.99
C GLY A 52 3.61 -0.89 4.35
N GLU A 53 4.60 -1.58 4.94
CA GLU A 53 5.05 -2.90 4.47
C GLU A 53 3.89 -3.90 4.49
N GLN A 54 3.16 -3.99 5.60
CA GLN A 54 2.02 -4.89 5.75
C GLN A 54 0.90 -4.60 4.74
N PHE A 55 0.59 -3.33 4.50
CA PHE A 55 -0.39 -2.94 3.50
C PHE A 55 -0.01 -3.42 2.09
N VAL A 56 1.25 -3.20 1.71
CA VAL A 56 1.77 -3.54 0.39
C VAL A 56 1.75 -5.06 0.16
N ASP A 57 2.18 -5.84 1.14
CA ASP A 57 2.15 -7.30 1.07
C ASP A 57 0.74 -7.87 1.02
N LEU A 58 -0.19 -7.30 1.79
CA LEU A 58 -1.59 -7.74 1.79
C LEU A 58 -2.27 -7.41 0.45
N ARG A 59 -2.01 -6.22 -0.12
CA ARG A 59 -2.51 -5.84 -1.45
C ARG A 59 -1.93 -6.74 -2.55
N ALA A 60 -0.62 -7.03 -2.50
CA ALA A 60 0.01 -7.96 -3.44
C ALA A 60 -0.59 -9.37 -3.34
N SER A 61 -0.78 -9.86 -2.11
CA SER A 61 -1.42 -11.16 -1.85
C SER A 61 -2.83 -11.22 -2.44
N LEU A 62 -3.63 -10.16 -2.28
CA LEU A 62 -4.97 -10.10 -2.85
C LEU A 62 -4.95 -10.11 -4.40
N MET A 63 -4.02 -9.37 -5.02
CA MET A 63 -3.89 -9.34 -6.48
C MET A 63 -3.42 -10.67 -7.08
N LEU A 64 -2.62 -11.42 -6.34
CA LEU A 64 -2.05 -12.70 -6.77
C LEU A 64 -2.90 -13.92 -6.34
N ALA A 65 -3.96 -13.70 -5.56
CA ALA A 65 -4.81 -14.79 -5.10
C ALA A 65 -5.53 -15.49 -6.26
N VAL A 66 -5.57 -16.82 -6.19
CA VAL A 66 -6.42 -17.63 -7.09
C VAL A 66 -7.87 -17.31 -6.78
N ARG A 67 -8.63 -17.00 -7.83
CA ARG A 67 -10.03 -16.62 -7.74
C ARG A 67 -10.94 -17.84 -7.82
N ASP A 68 -12.11 -17.74 -7.23
CA ASP A 68 -13.17 -18.74 -7.37
C ASP A 68 -13.86 -18.67 -8.74
N ALA A 69 -14.92 -19.46 -8.91
CA ALA A 69 -15.68 -19.55 -10.15
C ALA A 69 -16.34 -18.22 -10.56
N ASP A 70 -16.61 -17.33 -9.60
CA ASP A 70 -17.22 -16.01 -9.83
C ASP A 70 -16.15 -14.92 -10.00
N GLY A 71 -14.86 -15.30 -9.96
CA GLY A 71 -13.75 -14.36 -10.08
C GLY A 71 -13.43 -13.63 -8.77
N MET A 72 -13.93 -14.09 -7.63
CA MET A 72 -13.70 -13.48 -6.32
C MET A 72 -12.46 -14.04 -5.64
N PRO A 73 -11.65 -13.22 -4.94
CA PRO A 73 -10.55 -13.70 -4.12
C PRO A 73 -11.10 -14.42 -2.86
N PRO A 74 -10.26 -15.18 -2.13
CA PRO A 74 -10.65 -15.81 -0.88
C PRO A 74 -11.28 -14.77 0.09
N PRO A 75 -12.49 -15.02 0.62
CA PRO A 75 -13.27 -14.00 1.33
C PRO A 75 -12.53 -13.44 2.55
N GLY A 76 -11.88 -14.31 3.35
CA GLY A 76 -11.09 -13.86 4.50
C GLY A 76 -9.90 -12.96 4.13
N LEU A 77 -9.33 -13.13 2.93
CA LEU A 77 -8.26 -12.26 2.44
C LEU A 77 -8.80 -10.90 1.97
N ALA A 78 -9.96 -10.90 1.30
CA ALA A 78 -10.63 -9.69 0.88
C ALA A 78 -11.05 -8.82 2.06
N ASP A 79 -11.67 -9.44 3.09
CA ASP A 79 -12.11 -8.78 4.30
C ASP A 79 -10.94 -8.19 5.08
N ALA A 80 -9.84 -8.94 5.22
CA ALA A 80 -8.62 -8.46 5.86
C ALA A 80 -8.01 -7.27 5.10
N ALA A 81 -7.94 -7.35 3.77
CA ALA A 81 -7.41 -6.28 2.94
C ALA A 81 -8.25 -4.99 3.03
N ASP A 82 -9.58 -5.09 3.03
CA ASP A 82 -10.44 -3.92 3.20
C ASP A 82 -10.34 -3.32 4.60
N ALA A 83 -10.36 -4.16 5.65
CA ALA A 83 -10.21 -3.71 7.02
C ALA A 83 -8.88 -2.96 7.23
N PHE A 84 -7.78 -3.50 6.70
CA PHE A 84 -6.48 -2.85 6.77
C PHE A 84 -6.46 -1.53 6.00
N ARG A 85 -7.01 -1.50 4.78
CA ARG A 85 -7.13 -0.29 3.97
C ARG A 85 -7.89 0.81 4.71
N ARG A 86 -9.00 0.48 5.38
CA ARG A 86 -9.78 1.44 6.19
C ARG A 86 -8.97 2.00 7.35
N GLY A 87 -8.32 1.15 8.15
CA GLY A 87 -7.46 1.60 9.25
C GLY A 87 -6.29 2.48 8.78
N LEU A 88 -5.66 2.12 7.65
CA LEU A 88 -4.59 2.93 7.07
C LEU A 88 -5.11 4.30 6.58
N ALA A 89 -6.32 4.34 6.04
CA ALA A 89 -6.96 5.59 5.62
C ALA A 89 -7.31 6.50 6.81
N GLU A 90 -7.80 5.94 7.90
CA GLU A 90 -8.05 6.68 9.15
C GLU A 90 -6.74 7.24 9.74
N PHE A 91 -5.68 6.43 9.74
CA PHE A 91 -4.35 6.86 10.14
C PHE A 91 -3.81 8.01 9.27
N ALA A 92 -3.93 7.88 7.94
CA ALA A 92 -3.50 8.91 6.99
C ALA A 92 -4.27 10.23 7.19
N ALA A 93 -5.57 10.15 7.45
CA ALA A 93 -6.42 11.31 7.73
C ALA A 93 -6.15 11.95 9.11
N GLY A 94 -5.39 11.28 9.99
CA GLY A 94 -5.09 11.76 11.34
C GLY A 94 -6.28 11.67 12.29
N VAL A 95 -7.25 10.82 12.01
CA VAL A 95 -8.40 10.58 12.89
C VAL A 95 -7.90 9.81 14.12
N ALA A 96 -8.02 10.41 15.30
CA ALA A 96 -7.71 9.72 16.55
C ALA A 96 -8.80 8.68 16.85
N HIS A 97 -8.41 7.44 17.15
CA HIS A 97 -9.32 6.48 17.78
C HIS A 97 -9.60 6.97 19.20
N GLY A 98 -10.81 7.48 19.43
CA GLY A 98 -11.38 7.66 20.76
C GLY A 98 -11.82 6.33 21.36
#